data_AF-A0A496A8V1-F1
#
_entry.id   AF-A0A496A8V1-F1
#
_cell.length_a   1.000
_cell.length_b   1.000
_cell.length_c   1.000
_cell.angle_alpha   90.00
_cell.angle_beta   90.00
_cell.angle_gamma   90.00
#
_symmetry.space_group_name_H-M   'P 1'
#
loop_
_entity.id
_entity.type
_entity.pdbx_description
1 polymer ?
#
loop_
_entity_poly.entity_id
_entity_poly.type
_entity_poly.pdbx_seq_one_letter_code
_entity_poly.pdbx_strand_id
1 'polypeptide(L)'
;MKLGFLSKIFEGALSIEKTYNQCDKALSELKAYNEKRQEADFRISDEDKAELDEVVNTAITNATRIIDKEGDRNWPGVFREMHTNLAKLYLELDEHEKVRAACERLQDYGETGRLDADEVLQSLKEKEDS
;
A
#
# COMPACT_ATOMS: atom_id res chain seq x y z
N MET A 1 18.77 5.97 31.45
CA MET A 1 18.56 4.97 30.37
C MET A 1 17.09 4.59 30.07
N LYS A 2 16.06 5.11 30.76
CA LYS A 2 14.65 4.72 30.49
C LYS A 2 13.89 5.61 29.48
N LEU A 3 14.30 6.86 29.26
CA LEU A 3 13.57 7.81 28.40
C LEU A 3 13.74 7.52 26.89
N GLY A 4 14.93 7.09 26.46
CA GLY A 4 15.22 6.83 25.04
C GLY A 4 14.60 5.55 24.47
N PHE A 5 14.14 4.62 25.33
CA PHE A 5 13.41 3.43 24.90
C PHE A 5 11.94 3.77 24.57
N LEU A 6 11.32 4.61 25.40
CA LEU A 6 9.94 5.07 25.18
C LEU A 6 9.84 6.01 23.98
N SER A 7 10.79 6.93 23.79
CA SER A 7 10.78 7.83 22.62
C SER A 7 10.83 7.07 21.29
N LYS A 8 11.65 6.01 21.19
CA LYS A 8 11.75 5.17 19.99
C LYS A 8 10.48 4.40 19.67
N ILE A 9 9.70 4.03 20.69
CA ILE A 9 8.40 3.36 20.50
C ILE A 9 7.36 4.36 19.99
N PHE A 10 7.32 5.58 20.55
CA PHE A 10 6.43 6.64 20.11
C PHE A 10 6.73 7.12 18.69
N GLU A 11 8.02 7.31 18.34
CA GLU A 11 8.44 7.65 16.99
C GLU A 11 8.08 6.54 15.98
N GLY A 12 8.21 5.27 16.38
CA GLY A 12 7.78 4.13 15.58
C GLY A 12 6.26 4.12 15.33
N ALA A 13 5.45 4.31 16.38
CA ALA A 13 3.99 4.35 16.26
C ALA A 13 3.49 5.53 15.40
N LEU A 14 4.05 6.72 15.59
CA LEU A 14 3.73 7.90 14.78
C LEU A 14 4.14 7.72 13.30
N SER A 15 5.26 7.03 13.05
CA SER A 15 5.67 6.69 11.69
C SER A 15 4.73 5.69 11.02
N ILE A 16 4.14 4.76 11.78
CA ILE A 16 3.20 3.76 11.27
C ILE A 16 1.87 4.43 10.90
N GLU A 17 1.26 5.21 11.82
CA GLU A 17 0.01 5.94 11.56
C GLU A 17 0.15 6.89 10.36
N LYS A 18 1.26 7.63 10.29
CA LYS A 18 1.55 8.49 9.13
C LYS A 18 1.59 7.69 7.83
N THR A 19 2.16 6.48 7.86
CA THR A 19 2.28 5.64 6.66
C THR A 19 0.91 5.10 6.23
N TYR A 20 0.03 4.71 7.16
CA TYR A 20 -1.36 4.39 6.82
C TYR A 20 -2.05 5.56 6.12
N ASN A 21 -1.99 6.76 6.68
CA ASN A 21 -2.60 7.95 6.08
C ASN A 21 -2.04 8.25 4.69
N GLN A 22 -0.75 7.99 4.46
CA GLN A 22 -0.13 8.12 3.14
C GLN A 22 -0.63 7.06 2.15
N CYS A 23 -0.79 5.80 2.58
CA CYS A 23 -1.35 4.74 1.75
C CYS A 23 -2.81 5.04 1.39
N ASP A 24 -3.63 5.46 2.35
CA ASP A 24 -5.03 5.81 2.13
C ASP A 24 -5.18 6.98 1.16
N LYS A 25 -4.37 8.03 1.34
CA LYS A 25 -4.31 9.18 0.42
C LYS A 25 -3.93 8.72 -0.99
N ALA A 26 -2.84 7.97 -1.12
CA ALA A 26 -2.35 7.49 -2.41
C ALA A 26 -3.38 6.60 -3.12
N LEU A 27 -4.02 5.68 -2.40
CA LEU A 27 -5.08 4.83 -2.94
C LEU A 27 -6.28 5.65 -3.41
N SER A 28 -6.73 6.62 -2.61
CA SER A 28 -7.86 7.46 -2.98
C SER A 28 -7.58 8.31 -4.21
N GLU A 29 -6.40 8.93 -4.28
CA GLU A 29 -6.03 9.79 -5.42
C GLU A 29 -5.81 8.96 -6.69
N LEU A 30 -5.16 7.80 -6.57
CA LEU A 30 -4.90 6.93 -7.71
C LEU A 30 -6.18 6.30 -8.27
N LYS A 31 -7.13 5.90 -7.40
CA LYS A 31 -8.46 5.45 -7.83
C LYS A 31 -9.23 6.56 -8.55
N ALA A 32 -9.27 7.76 -7.98
CA ALA A 32 -9.94 8.90 -8.61
C ALA A 32 -9.32 9.25 -9.97
N TYR A 33 -7.99 9.14 -10.09
CA TYR A 33 -7.30 9.27 -11.37
C TYR A 33 -7.70 8.17 -12.36
N ASN A 34 -7.73 6.91 -11.92
CA ASN A 34 -8.11 5.76 -12.76
C ASN A 34 -9.56 5.80 -13.24
N GLU A 35 -10.48 6.33 -12.43
CA GLU A 35 -11.86 6.58 -12.84
C GLU A 35 -11.92 7.69 -13.90
N LYS A 36 -11.30 8.85 -13.62
CA LYS A 36 -11.33 10.00 -14.54
C LYS A 36 -10.67 9.73 -15.87
N ARG A 37 -9.56 8.98 -15.91
CA ARG A 37 -8.85 8.66 -17.17
C ARG A 37 -9.64 7.79 -18.13
N GLN A 38 -10.78 7.22 -17.73
CA GLN A 38 -11.69 6.50 -18.62
C GLN A 38 -12.60 7.45 -19.40
N GLU A 39 -12.72 8.72 -19.00
CA GLU A 39 -13.50 9.72 -19.72
C GLU A 39 -12.79 10.13 -21.03
N ALA A 40 -13.55 10.25 -22.13
CA ALA A 40 -13.01 10.43 -23.48
C ALA A 40 -12.12 11.67 -23.66
N ASP A 41 -12.37 12.74 -22.89
CA ASP A 41 -11.68 14.02 -23.01
C ASP A 41 -10.74 14.31 -21.82
N PHE A 42 -10.52 13.33 -20.93
CA PHE A 42 -9.67 13.54 -19.77
C PHE A 42 -8.20 13.77 -20.19
N ARG A 43 -7.61 14.83 -19.63
CA ARG A 43 -6.18 15.11 -19.72
C ARG A 43 -5.68 15.52 -18.36
N ILE A 44 -4.60 14.91 -17.93
CA ILE A 44 -3.81 15.33 -16.77
C ILE A 44 -2.63 16.15 -17.27
N SER A 45 -2.25 17.20 -16.54
CA SER A 45 -1.01 17.93 -16.83
C SER A 45 0.20 17.10 -16.39
N ASP A 46 1.38 17.40 -16.94
CA ASP A 46 2.61 16.73 -16.51
C ASP A 46 2.91 17.05 -15.04
N GLU A 47 2.60 18.27 -14.58
CA GLU A 47 2.74 18.68 -13.19
C GLU A 47 1.81 17.89 -12.26
N ASP A 48 0.50 17.82 -12.56
CA ASP A 48 -0.47 17.07 -11.74
C ASP A 48 -0.13 15.57 -11.70
N LYS A 49 0.37 15.02 -12.82
CA LYS A 49 0.79 13.63 -12.88
C LYS A 49 2.03 13.38 -12.02
N ALA A 50 3.00 14.30 -12.04
CA ALA A 50 4.19 14.21 -11.21
C ALA A 50 3.84 14.31 -9.71
N GLU A 51 2.89 15.17 -9.34
CA GLU A 51 2.40 15.26 -7.95
C GLU A 51 1.73 13.94 -7.51
N LEU A 52 0.85 13.37 -8.34
CA LEU A 52 0.25 12.06 -8.05
C LEU A 52 1.31 10.97 -7.88
N ASP A 53 2.31 10.94 -8.77
CA ASP A 53 3.41 9.97 -8.69
C ASP A 53 4.23 10.15 -7.42
N GLU A 54 4.49 11.39 -6.98
CA GLU A 54 5.19 11.64 -5.73
C GLU A 54 4.39 11.09 -4.53
N VAL A 55 3.08 11.32 -4.49
CA VAL A 55 2.20 10.81 -3.43
C VAL A 55 2.23 9.28 -3.38
N VAL A 56 2.07 8.62 -4.52
CA VAL A 56 2.05 7.15 -4.62
C VAL A 56 3.43 6.57 -4.28
N ASN A 57 4.51 7.10 -4.84
CA ASN A 57 5.87 6.62 -4.58
C ASN A 57 6.28 6.81 -3.12
N THR A 58 5.84 7.90 -2.48
CA THR A 58 6.07 8.15 -1.05
C THR A 58 5.36 7.10 -0.20
N ALA A 59 4.11 6.77 -0.52
CA ALA A 59 3.35 5.75 0.20
C ALA A 59 4.01 4.36 0.07
N ILE A 60 4.36 3.95 -1.15
CA ILE A 60 5.05 2.67 -1.42
C ILE A 60 6.37 2.60 -0.66
N THR A 61 7.18 3.65 -0.72
CA THR A 61 8.49 3.71 -0.05
C THR A 61 8.35 3.55 1.46
N ASN A 62 7.38 4.24 2.08
CA ASN A 62 7.22 4.20 3.53
C ASN A 62 6.59 2.88 4.00
N ALA A 63 5.62 2.32 3.27
CA ALA A 63 5.08 0.99 3.55
C ALA A 63 6.18 -0.08 3.47
N THR A 64 7.01 -0.04 2.43
CA THR A 64 8.16 -0.95 2.27
C THR A 64 9.14 -0.83 3.43
N ARG A 65 9.48 0.39 3.86
CA ARG A 65 10.36 0.62 5.04
C ARG A 65 9.82 0.06 6.36
N ILE A 66 8.49 -0.05 6.49
CA ILE A 66 7.87 -0.71 7.65
C ILE A 66 8.04 -2.22 7.51
N ILE A 67 7.73 -2.79 6.34
CA ILE A 67 7.90 -4.22 6.03
C ILE A 67 9.35 -4.67 6.19
N ASP A 68 10.34 -3.84 5.85
CA ASP A 68 11.77 -4.14 6.04
C ASP A 68 12.16 -4.41 7.51
N LYS A 69 11.26 -4.12 8.47
CA LYS A 69 11.44 -4.44 9.90
C LYS A 69 10.89 -5.81 10.28
N GLU A 70 10.34 -6.56 9.34
CA GLU A 70 9.98 -7.97 9.54
C GLU A 70 11.19 -8.77 9.99
N GLY A 71 10.98 -9.65 10.97
CA GLY A 71 12.07 -10.38 11.64
C GLY A 71 12.72 -9.61 12.80
N ASP A 72 12.79 -8.28 12.73
CA ASP A 72 13.35 -7.42 13.79
C ASP A 72 12.30 -6.91 14.79
N ARG A 73 11.04 -6.88 14.36
CA ARG A 73 9.89 -6.41 15.15
C ARG A 73 8.76 -7.44 15.08
N ASN A 74 7.96 -7.48 16.13
CA ASN A 74 6.80 -8.36 16.21
C ASN A 74 5.50 -7.55 16.08
N TRP A 75 5.23 -7.06 14.87
CA TRP A 75 4.01 -6.32 14.52
C TRP A 75 3.25 -7.00 13.37
N PRO A 76 2.87 -8.28 13.52
CA PRO A 76 2.30 -9.07 12.43
C PRO A 76 1.06 -8.44 11.79
N GLY A 77 0.20 -7.79 12.59
CA GLY A 77 -0.96 -7.06 12.05
C GLY A 77 -0.57 -5.87 11.18
N VAL A 78 0.40 -5.06 11.62
CA VAL A 78 0.90 -3.91 10.84
C VAL A 78 1.54 -4.38 9.55
N PHE A 79 2.37 -5.41 9.62
CA PHE A 79 3.05 -5.98 8.46
C PHE A 79 2.08 -6.54 7.42
N ARG A 80 1.10 -7.34 7.86
CA ARG A 80 0.01 -7.81 7.00
C ARG A 80 -0.67 -6.62 6.33
N GLU A 81 -1.08 -5.61 7.09
CA GLU A 81 -1.79 -4.46 6.53
C GLU A 81 -0.93 -3.64 5.57
N MET A 82 0.37 -3.51 5.80
CA MET A 82 1.29 -2.87 4.84
C MET A 82 1.41 -3.69 3.55
N HIS A 83 1.48 -5.02 3.63
CA HIS A 83 1.43 -5.88 2.46
C HIS A 83 0.10 -5.73 1.69
N THR A 84 -1.03 -5.67 2.38
CA THR A 84 -2.35 -5.42 1.78
C THR A 84 -2.40 -4.06 1.09
N ASN A 85 -1.87 -3.00 1.74
CA ASN A 85 -1.82 -1.66 1.15
C ASN A 85 -0.94 -1.61 -0.10
N LEU A 86 0.22 -2.27 -0.08
CA LEU A 86 1.07 -2.39 -1.27
C LEU A 86 0.36 -3.14 -2.39
N ALA A 87 -0.30 -4.25 -2.10
CA ALA A 87 -1.05 -5.02 -3.10
C ALA A 87 -2.15 -4.17 -3.75
N LYS A 88 -2.90 -3.41 -2.95
CA LYS A 88 -3.95 -2.48 -3.43
C LYS A 88 -3.37 -1.33 -4.27
N LEU A 89 -2.22 -0.77 -3.89
CA LEU A 89 -1.55 0.27 -4.68
C LEU A 89 -1.06 -0.28 -6.03
N TYR A 90 -0.42 -1.45 -6.03
CA TYR A 90 0.03 -2.09 -7.26
C TYR A 90 -1.13 -2.49 -8.18
N LEU A 91 -2.27 -2.87 -7.62
CA LEU A 91 -3.50 -3.14 -8.37
C LEU A 91 -4.01 -1.90 -9.11
N GLU A 92 -3.89 -0.72 -8.49
CA GLU A 92 -4.27 0.53 -9.14
C GLU A 92 -3.20 1.08 -10.09
N LEU A 93 -1.96 0.61 -9.99
CA LEU A 93 -0.89 0.92 -10.94
C LEU A 93 -0.82 -0.06 -12.13
N ASP A 94 -1.74 -1.03 -12.20
CA ASP A 94 -1.73 -2.12 -13.19
C ASP A 94 -0.41 -2.96 -13.14
N GLU A 95 0.20 -3.05 -11.95
CA GLU A 95 1.47 -3.76 -11.69
C GLU A 95 1.21 -5.20 -11.23
N HIS A 96 0.60 -6.01 -12.10
CA HIS A 96 -0.02 -7.30 -11.74
C HIS A 96 0.94 -8.30 -11.08
N GLU A 97 2.19 -8.37 -11.53
CA GLU A 97 3.21 -9.24 -10.91
C GLU A 97 3.48 -8.85 -9.45
N LYS A 98 3.53 -7.55 -9.16
CA LYS A 98 3.74 -7.05 -7.80
C LYS A 98 2.52 -7.28 -6.91
N VAL A 99 1.31 -7.21 -7.47
CA VAL A 99 0.07 -7.61 -6.76
C VAL A 99 0.18 -9.06 -6.32
N ARG A 100 0.48 -9.98 -7.24
CA ARG A 100 0.59 -11.41 -6.96
C ARG A 100 1.66 -11.71 -5.92
N ALA A 101 2.85 -11.09 -6.04
CA ALA A 101 3.92 -11.24 -5.07
C ALA A 101 3.52 -10.74 -3.66
N ALA A 102 2.82 -9.61 -3.56
CA ALA A 102 2.34 -9.11 -2.28
C ALA A 102 1.26 -10.03 -1.68
N CYS A 103 0.35 -10.57 -2.50
CA CYS A 103 -0.67 -11.54 -2.09
C CYS A 103 -0.06 -12.88 -1.64
N GLU A 104 1.04 -13.34 -2.24
CA GLU A 104 1.77 -14.52 -1.76
C GLU A 104 2.32 -14.29 -0.35
N ARG A 105 2.92 -13.12 -0.09
CA ARG A 105 3.42 -12.73 1.25
C ARG A 105 2.29 -12.68 2.29
N LEU A 106 1.09 -12.24 1.91
CA LEU A 106 -0.05 -12.20 2.82
C LEU A 106 -0.46 -13.59 3.35
N GLN A 107 -0.17 -14.67 2.63
CA GLN A 107 -0.48 -16.03 3.09
C GLN A 107 0.30 -16.42 4.35
N ASP A 108 1.45 -15.79 4.60
CA ASP A 108 2.29 -16.03 5.79
C ASP A 108 1.59 -15.57 7.10
N TYR A 109 0.53 -14.75 7.02
CA TYR A 109 -0.22 -14.23 8.19
C TYR A 109 -1.46 -15.06 8.53
N GLY A 110 -1.55 -16.30 8.03
CA GLY A 110 -2.62 -17.23 8.33
C GLY A 110 -3.95 -16.85 7.66
N GLU A 111 -5.07 -17.25 8.28
CA GLU A 111 -6.39 -17.14 7.65
C GLU A 111 -6.76 -15.70 7.29
N THR A 112 -6.46 -14.72 8.14
CA THR A 112 -6.80 -13.33 7.82
C THR A 112 -5.98 -12.79 6.66
N GLY A 113 -4.69 -13.11 6.59
CA GLY A 113 -3.87 -12.73 5.44
C GLY A 113 -4.31 -13.41 4.15
N ARG A 114 -4.72 -14.68 4.23
CA ARG A 114 -5.33 -15.40 3.09
C ARG A 114 -6.59 -14.71 2.56
N LEU A 115 -7.49 -14.29 3.46
CA LEU A 115 -8.71 -13.57 3.09
C LEU A 115 -8.41 -12.20 2.46
N ASP A 116 -7.44 -11.45 3.03
CA ASP A 116 -7.00 -10.17 2.45
C ASP A 116 -6.40 -10.36 1.04
N ALA A 117 -5.63 -11.43 0.83
CA ALA A 117 -5.06 -11.79 -0.46
C ALA A 117 -6.15 -12.16 -1.49
N ASP A 118 -7.13 -12.97 -1.09
CA ASP A 118 -8.25 -13.39 -1.94
C ASP A 118 -9.08 -12.18 -2.42
N GLU A 119 -9.34 -11.20 -1.54
CA GLU A 119 -10.04 -9.96 -1.90
C GLU A 119 -9.31 -9.22 -3.03
N VAL A 120 -7.99 -9.02 -2.87
CA VAL A 120 -7.18 -8.28 -3.84
C VAL A 120 -7.04 -9.06 -5.16
N LEU A 121 -6.85 -10.38 -5.11
CA LEU A 121 -6.75 -11.22 -6.30
C LEU A 121 -8.07 -11.29 -7.09
N GLN A 122 -9.20 -11.27 -6.39
CA GLN A 122 -10.51 -11.19 -7.01
C GLN A 122 -10.67 -9.86 -7.76
N SER A 123 -10.29 -8.74 -7.15
CA SER A 123 -10.30 -7.43 -7.84
C SER A 123 -9.32 -7.37 -9.02
N LEU A 124 -8.15 -8.01 -8.92
CA LEU A 124 -7.22 -8.13 -10.05
C LEU A 124 -7.86 -8.87 -11.23
N LYS A 125 -8.52 -9.99 -10.96
CA LYS A 125 -9.21 -10.76 -11.99
C LYS A 125 -10.32 -9.96 -12.67
N GLU A 126 -11.13 -9.23 -11.89
CA GLU A 126 -12.18 -8.37 -12.43
C GLU A 126 -11.63 -7.27 -13.35
N LYS A 127 -10.47 -6.70 -13.02
CA LYS A 127 -9.76 -5.74 -13.89
C LYS A 127 -9.18 -6.40 -15.14
N GLU A 128 -8.63 -7.60 -15.05
CA GLU A 128 -8.09 -8.36 -16.19
C GLU A 128 -9.19 -8.78 -17.18
N ASP A 129 -10.42 -8.98 -16.70
CA ASP A 129 -11.58 -9.39 -17.49
C ASP A 129 -12.39 -8.20 -18.07
N SER A 130 -12.07 -6.95 -17.72
CA SER A 130 -12.76 -5.72 -18.14
C SER A 130 -12.13 -5.05 -19.36
#